data_AF-A0AAU0P081-F1
#
_entry.id   AF-A0AAU0P081-F1
#
_cell.length_a   1.000
_cell.length_b   1.000
_cell.length_c   1.000
_cell.angle_alpha   90.00
_cell.angle_beta   90.00
_cell.angle_gamma   90.00
#
_symmetry.space_group_name_H-M   'P 1'
#
loop_
_entity.id
_entity.type
_entity.pdbx_description
1 polymer ?
#
loop_
_entity_poly.entity_id
_entity_poly.type
_entity_poly.pdbx_seq_one_letter_code
_entity_poly.pdbx_strand_id
1 'polypeptide(L)'
;MGLITKEYRTYNRLPHILNRNILLKEKKFSTHEIKECLSKNDYKNLTPRGRVLVSKLLNEIKDSDDLEAIINAYGIDISNIEDIYKSSPYRDCGFSFWDNKFNIQINQELKKAYTPLKSSQIKSPKLKKLVKNIECLEAVCWDYIINASDVYTILKTKKDDDFPISFDVLRKKVLKYVSIAKLQEIFTLEELKDIFNGINPNTIRNPETRDFYLREIELYLHDPKDFTFNCFWQTPFPAKQTVTSIIRNYLATMNKQDIHTLCRKFGKDRVLKELNDKYKELFEIGFFDFKGMKIPLTGNYKEHGTFKEILKIIKEYKCK
;
A
#
# COMPACT_ATOMS: atom_id res chain seq x y z
N MET A 1 3.87 -12.36 54.82
CA MET A 1 3.25 -11.98 53.54
C MET A 1 4.35 -11.93 52.50
N GLY A 2 4.43 -12.92 51.61
CA GLY A 2 5.39 -12.89 50.51
C GLY A 2 4.97 -11.82 49.50
N LEU A 3 5.82 -10.83 49.27
CA LEU A 3 5.70 -9.91 48.14
C LEU A 3 5.91 -10.72 46.87
N ILE A 4 4.82 -11.07 46.19
CA ILE A 4 4.88 -11.57 44.82
C ILE A 4 5.25 -10.37 43.95
N THR A 5 6.54 -10.20 43.67
CA THR A 5 6.98 -9.32 42.58
C THR A 5 6.50 -9.94 41.28
N LYS A 6 5.46 -9.35 40.68
CA LYS A 6 4.97 -9.72 39.35
C LYS A 6 6.15 -9.56 38.38
N GLU A 7 6.69 -10.66 37.85
CA GLU A 7 7.68 -10.61 36.77
C GLU A 7 6.99 -9.94 35.58
N TYR A 8 7.29 -8.66 35.37
CA TYR A 8 6.77 -7.91 34.24
C TYR A 8 7.28 -8.56 32.96
N ARG A 9 6.38 -8.83 32.01
CA ARG A 9 6.78 -9.08 30.62
C ARG A 9 7.62 -7.89 30.17
N THR A 10 8.93 -8.10 30.07
CA THR A 10 9.88 -7.11 29.54
C THR A 10 9.71 -6.88 28.04
N TYR A 11 8.93 -7.74 27.37
CA TYR A 11 8.71 -7.66 25.94
C TYR A 11 7.55 -6.74 25.57
N ASN A 12 7.90 -5.51 25.16
CA ASN A 12 6.99 -4.60 24.49
C ASN A 12 6.85 -5.00 23.01
N ARG A 13 5.68 -5.54 22.63
CA ARG A 13 5.40 -5.96 21.25
C ARG A 13 5.03 -4.82 20.30
N LEU A 14 4.78 -3.60 20.79
CA LEU A 14 4.31 -2.49 19.95
C LEU A 14 5.29 -2.14 18.82
N PRO A 15 6.62 -2.03 19.03
CA PRO A 15 7.58 -1.85 17.94
C PRO A 15 7.46 -2.94 16.86
N HIS A 16 7.25 -4.20 17.26
CA HIS A 16 7.08 -5.29 16.31
C HIS A 16 5.78 -5.12 15.51
N ILE A 17 4.66 -4.81 16.17
CA ILE A 17 3.36 -4.56 15.54
C ILE A 17 3.44 -3.39 14.54
N LEU A 18 4.06 -2.27 14.95
CA LEU A 18 4.18 -1.08 14.12
C LEU A 18 5.07 -1.31 12.92
N ASN A 19 6.20 -1.99 13.12
CA ASN A 19 7.23 -2.16 12.09
C ASN A 19 7.12 -3.46 11.28
N ARG A 20 6.15 -4.34 11.58
CA ARG A 20 5.89 -5.50 10.72
C ARG A 20 5.48 -5.01 9.32
N ASN A 21 6.12 -5.57 8.29
CA ASN A 21 5.90 -5.26 6.87
C ASN A 21 6.31 -3.83 6.41
N ILE A 22 7.09 -3.10 7.20
CA ILE A 22 7.77 -1.86 6.76
C ILE A 22 9.06 -2.24 6.03
N LEU A 23 9.30 -1.71 4.82
CA LEU A 23 10.54 -1.97 4.05
C LEU A 23 11.78 -1.44 4.79
N LEU A 24 12.97 -2.01 4.50
CA LEU A 24 14.26 -1.46 4.97
C LEU A 24 14.49 0.01 4.57
N LYS A 25 13.83 0.46 3.49
CA LYS A 25 13.90 1.82 2.96
C LYS A 25 12.83 2.76 3.52
N GLU A 26 11.81 2.23 4.19
CA GLU A 26 10.78 3.03 4.84
C GLU A 26 11.19 3.35 6.28
N LYS A 27 10.91 4.58 6.73
CA LYS A 27 11.23 5.01 8.09
C LYS A 27 10.45 4.14 9.09
N LYS A 28 11.15 3.34 9.90
CA LYS A 28 10.54 2.62 11.04
C LYS A 28 10.00 3.60 12.07
N PHE A 29 8.95 3.21 12.81
CA PHE A 29 8.48 3.96 13.96
C PHE A 29 9.58 3.97 15.02
N SER A 30 10.04 5.18 15.40
CA SER A 30 11.03 5.34 16.45
C SER A 30 10.37 5.43 17.81
N THR A 31 11.12 5.15 18.87
CA THR A 31 10.68 5.34 20.26
C THR A 31 10.19 6.77 20.51
N HIS A 32 10.89 7.77 19.96
CA HIS A 32 10.50 9.18 20.09
C HIS A 32 9.14 9.45 19.45
N GLU A 33 8.92 8.92 18.24
CA GLU A 33 7.66 9.10 17.52
C GLU A 33 6.48 8.44 18.25
N ILE A 34 6.70 7.26 18.84
CA ILE A 34 5.69 6.58 19.65
C ILE A 34 5.34 7.40 20.89
N LYS A 35 6.35 7.92 21.61
CA LYS A 35 6.15 8.77 22.79
C LYS A 35 5.40 10.05 22.43
N GLU A 36 5.85 10.76 21.40
CA GLU A 36 5.23 12.01 20.95
C GLU A 36 3.76 11.81 20.53
N CYS A 37 3.47 10.70 19.84
CA CYS A 37 2.10 10.36 19.44
C CYS A 37 1.20 10.07 20.64
N LEU A 38 1.68 9.26 21.59
CA LEU A 38 0.89 8.83 22.75
C LEU A 38 0.94 9.82 23.93
N SER A 39 1.67 10.93 23.79
CA SER A 39 1.59 12.08 24.70
C SER A 39 0.53 13.10 24.29
N LYS A 40 -0.15 12.91 23.15
CA LYS A 40 -1.31 13.72 22.76
C LYS A 40 -2.56 13.24 23.49
N ASN A 41 -3.59 14.07 23.53
CA ASN A 41 -4.87 13.78 24.20
C ASN A 41 -6.08 13.87 23.26
N ASP A 42 -5.87 14.12 21.97
CA ASP A 42 -6.96 14.20 20.99
C ASP A 42 -6.52 13.53 19.69
N TYR A 43 -7.34 12.59 19.21
CA TYR A 43 -7.13 11.85 17.98
C TYR A 43 -6.99 12.78 16.76
N LYS A 44 -7.74 13.90 16.70
CA LYS A 44 -7.70 14.84 15.57
C LYS A 44 -6.37 15.59 15.47
N ASN A 45 -5.66 15.72 16.58
CA ASN A 45 -4.35 16.36 16.64
C ASN A 45 -3.21 15.41 16.22
N LEU A 46 -3.51 14.15 15.87
CA LEU A 46 -2.52 13.18 15.43
C LEU A 46 -2.14 13.39 13.97
N THR A 47 -0.84 13.25 13.70
CA THR A 47 -0.32 13.14 12.33
C THR A 47 -0.91 11.90 11.64
N PRO A 48 -0.96 11.83 10.30
CA PRO A 48 -1.41 10.64 9.59
C PRO A 48 -0.69 9.35 10.03
N ARG A 49 0.59 9.48 10.34
CA ARG A 49 1.42 8.36 10.82
C ARG A 49 1.12 7.99 12.28
N GLY A 50 0.79 8.98 13.12
CA GLY A 50 0.26 8.76 14.46
C GLY A 50 -1.10 8.04 14.46
N ARG A 51 -1.98 8.35 13.50
CA ARG A 51 -3.26 7.62 13.33
C ARG A 51 -3.04 6.16 12.95
N VAL A 52 -2.07 5.85 12.09
CA VAL A 52 -1.67 4.46 11.79
C VAL A 52 -1.20 3.74 13.06
N LEU A 53 -0.42 4.42 13.91
CA LEU A 53 0.04 3.87 15.18
C LEU A 53 -1.12 3.54 16.10
N VAL A 54 -2.02 4.50 16.35
CA VAL A 54 -3.20 4.31 17.20
C VAL A 54 -4.10 3.22 16.65
N SER A 55 -4.33 3.20 15.33
CA SER A 55 -5.10 2.16 14.66
C SER A 55 -4.54 0.76 14.95
N LYS A 56 -3.22 0.57 14.83
CA LYS A 56 -2.57 -0.72 15.11
C LYS A 56 -2.58 -1.05 16.61
N LEU A 57 -2.34 -0.07 17.47
CA LEU A 57 -2.39 -0.23 18.92
C LEU A 57 -3.78 -0.75 19.34
N LEU A 58 -4.84 -0.06 18.93
CA LEU A 58 -6.20 -0.37 19.35
C LEU A 58 -6.69 -1.73 18.81
N ASN A 59 -6.33 -2.07 17.56
CA ASN A 59 -6.75 -3.32 16.93
C ASN A 59 -6.03 -4.56 17.49
N GLU A 60 -4.76 -4.43 17.88
CA GLU A 60 -3.89 -5.59 18.15
C GLU A 60 -3.60 -5.81 19.64
N ILE A 61 -3.67 -4.76 20.47
CA ILE A 61 -3.56 -4.90 21.93
C ILE A 61 -4.93 -5.22 22.51
N LYS A 62 -5.03 -6.37 23.17
CA LYS A 62 -6.29 -6.94 23.66
C LYS A 62 -6.22 -7.44 25.12
N ASP A 63 -5.13 -7.16 25.81
CA ASP A 63 -4.88 -7.62 27.16
C ASP A 63 -4.11 -6.57 27.98
N SER A 64 -4.33 -6.60 29.29
CA SER A 64 -3.81 -5.60 30.22
C SER A 64 -2.29 -5.67 30.39
N ASP A 65 -1.70 -6.86 30.31
CA ASP A 65 -0.26 -7.04 30.51
C ASP A 65 0.54 -6.40 29.37
N ASP A 66 0.08 -6.55 28.12
CA ASP A 66 0.72 -5.90 26.97
C ASP A 66 0.56 -4.37 26.99
N LEU A 67 -0.59 -3.87 27.44
CA LEU A 67 -0.81 -2.43 27.63
C LEU A 67 0.11 -1.87 28.72
N GLU A 68 0.25 -2.57 29.85
CA GLU A 68 1.13 -2.19 30.96
C GLU A 68 2.61 -2.17 30.51
N ALA A 69 3.04 -3.16 29.73
CA ALA A 69 4.39 -3.19 29.15
C ALA A 69 4.66 -1.99 28.21
N ILE A 70 3.66 -1.55 27.43
CA ILE A 70 3.77 -0.37 26.55
C ILE A 70 3.87 0.91 27.39
N ILE A 71 2.99 1.08 28.37
CA ILE A 71 2.96 2.24 29.27
C ILE A 71 4.32 2.41 29.95
N ASN A 72 4.84 1.33 30.53
CA ASN A 72 6.11 1.33 31.25
C ASN A 72 7.30 1.60 30.33
N ALA A 73 7.33 0.97 29.14
CA ALA A 73 8.45 1.13 28.20
C ALA A 73 8.60 2.55 27.66
N TYR A 74 7.50 3.30 27.55
CA TYR A 74 7.51 4.64 26.97
C TYR A 74 7.31 5.76 28.00
N GLY A 75 6.90 5.46 29.22
CA GLY A 75 6.55 6.45 30.23
C GLY A 75 5.33 7.26 29.82
N ILE A 76 4.30 6.57 29.31
CA ILE A 76 3.06 7.18 28.82
C ILE A 76 2.05 7.26 29.94
N ASP A 77 1.35 8.38 30.08
CA ASP A 77 0.18 8.44 30.94
C ASP A 77 -0.99 7.70 30.27
N ILE A 78 -1.57 6.74 30.99
CA ILE A 78 -2.72 5.97 30.50
C ILE A 78 -3.91 6.88 30.18
N SER A 79 -4.04 8.02 30.86
CA SER A 79 -5.09 9.01 30.61
C SER A 79 -5.02 9.57 29.18
N ASN A 80 -3.82 9.77 28.63
CA ASN A 80 -3.65 10.21 27.24
C ASN A 80 -4.18 9.16 26.24
N ILE A 81 -3.95 7.87 26.50
CA ILE A 81 -4.47 6.79 25.65
C ILE A 81 -6.00 6.74 25.75
N GLU A 82 -6.55 6.94 26.94
CA GLU A 82 -7.99 7.05 27.18
C GLU A 82 -8.61 8.22 26.41
N ASP A 83 -8.01 9.40 26.49
CA ASP A 83 -8.49 10.61 25.82
C ASP A 83 -8.40 10.48 24.28
N ILE A 84 -7.30 9.92 23.78
CA ILE A 84 -7.17 9.56 22.35
C ILE A 84 -8.29 8.58 21.96
N TYR A 85 -8.53 7.53 22.75
CA TYR A 85 -9.57 6.55 22.42
C TYR A 85 -10.96 7.20 22.40
N LYS A 86 -11.31 7.97 23.43
CA LYS A 86 -12.61 8.66 23.56
C LYS A 86 -12.88 9.69 22.47
N SER A 87 -11.85 10.41 22.03
CA SER A 87 -11.92 11.40 20.95
C SER A 87 -11.85 10.78 19.56
N SER A 88 -11.46 9.51 19.45
CA SER A 88 -11.30 8.82 18.17
C SER A 88 -12.61 8.21 17.64
N PRO A 89 -12.73 8.04 16.31
CA PRO A 89 -13.82 7.28 15.70
C PRO A 89 -13.79 5.78 16.06
N TYR A 90 -12.70 5.28 16.67
CA TYR A 90 -12.61 3.88 17.13
C TYR A 90 -13.52 3.58 18.32
N ARG A 91 -13.87 4.58 19.13
CA ARG A 91 -14.81 4.43 20.25
C ARG A 91 -16.12 3.77 19.81
N ASP A 92 -16.58 4.10 18.61
CA ASP A 92 -17.84 3.58 18.09
C ASP A 92 -17.72 2.13 17.61
N CYS A 93 -16.51 1.59 17.40
CA CYS A 93 -16.29 0.28 16.80
C CYS A 93 -16.44 -0.91 17.76
N GLY A 94 -16.71 -0.67 19.05
CA GLY A 94 -16.94 -1.73 20.04
C GLY A 94 -15.72 -2.58 20.32
N PHE A 95 -14.54 -1.96 20.47
CA PHE A 95 -13.34 -2.68 20.89
C PHE A 95 -13.44 -3.04 22.38
N SER A 96 -14.05 -4.20 22.64
CA SER A 96 -14.41 -4.69 23.97
C SER A 96 -13.30 -4.58 25.02
N PHE A 97 -12.04 -4.81 24.66
CA PHE A 97 -10.91 -4.62 25.57
C PHE A 97 -10.80 -3.17 26.06
N TRP A 98 -10.82 -2.20 25.13
CA TRP A 98 -10.66 -0.77 25.43
C TRP A 98 -11.89 -0.19 26.09
N ASP A 99 -13.09 -0.60 25.65
CA ASP A 99 -14.35 -0.20 26.27
C ASP A 99 -14.40 -0.61 27.75
N ASN A 100 -14.02 -1.85 28.04
CA ASN A 100 -13.92 -2.35 29.41
C ASN A 100 -12.79 -1.66 30.19
N LYS A 101 -11.62 -1.45 29.56
CA LYS A 101 -10.46 -0.84 30.21
C LYS A 101 -10.74 0.58 30.71
N PHE A 102 -11.52 1.34 29.95
CA PHE A 102 -11.84 2.75 30.24
C PHE A 102 -13.27 2.95 30.76
N ASN A 103 -13.96 1.87 31.15
CA ASN A 103 -15.34 1.90 31.66
C ASN A 103 -16.30 2.70 30.76
N ILE A 104 -16.17 2.56 29.45
CA ILE A 104 -17.00 3.27 28.48
C ILE A 104 -18.32 2.51 28.33
N GLN A 105 -19.41 3.12 28.80
CA GLN A 105 -20.75 2.64 28.49
C GLN A 105 -21.03 2.89 27.01
N ILE A 106 -21.06 1.82 26.22
CA ILE A 106 -21.57 1.86 24.87
C ILE A 106 -23.08 2.04 25.00
N ASN A 107 -23.64 3.16 24.51
CA ASN A 107 -25.08 3.25 24.33
C ASN A 107 -25.48 2.23 23.24
N GLN A 108 -25.85 1.03 23.69
CA GLN A 108 -26.31 -0.11 22.90
C GLN A 108 -27.74 0.12 22.37
N GLU A 109 -28.07 1.30 21.85
CA GLU A 109 -28.91 1.25 20.67
C GLU A 109 -28.02 0.62 19.61
N LEU A 110 -28.13 -0.71 19.45
CA LEU A 110 -27.56 -1.48 18.36
C LEU A 110 -27.78 -0.66 17.09
N LYS A 111 -26.76 0.13 16.70
CA LYS A 111 -26.70 0.79 15.41
C LYS A 111 -26.87 -0.38 14.46
N LYS A 112 -28.07 -0.48 13.86
CA LYS A 112 -28.42 -1.53 12.90
C LYS A 112 -27.17 -1.73 12.05
N ALA A 113 -26.68 -2.97 11.97
CA ALA A 113 -25.60 -3.32 11.04
C ALA A 113 -25.88 -2.53 9.76
N TYR A 114 -25.00 -1.59 9.42
CA TYR A 114 -25.28 -0.63 8.37
C TYR A 114 -25.72 -1.44 7.16
N THR A 115 -26.99 -1.30 6.76
CA THR A 115 -27.51 -2.01 5.60
C THR A 115 -27.10 -1.15 4.41
N PRO A 116 -26.13 -1.59 3.59
CA PRO A 116 -25.71 -0.79 2.45
C PRO A 116 -26.91 -0.52 1.57
N LEU A 117 -27.04 0.73 1.14
CA LEU A 117 -28.08 1.14 0.23
C LEU A 117 -27.80 0.43 -1.08
N LYS A 118 -28.53 -0.67 -1.33
CA LYS A 118 -28.26 -1.54 -2.48
C LYS A 118 -28.50 -0.74 -3.74
N SER A 119 -27.67 -0.94 -4.76
CA SER A 119 -27.87 -0.33 -6.08
C SER A 119 -29.30 -0.54 -6.63
N SER A 120 -29.97 -1.63 -6.25
CA SER A 120 -31.38 -1.91 -6.57
C SER A 120 -32.38 -0.88 -6.02
N GLN A 121 -32.03 -0.16 -4.95
CA GLN A 121 -32.87 0.81 -4.25
C GLN A 121 -32.69 2.26 -4.78
N ILE A 122 -31.76 2.49 -5.71
CA ILE A 122 -31.41 3.82 -6.22
C ILE A 122 -32.14 4.11 -7.53
N LYS A 123 -32.85 5.25 -7.58
CA LYS A 123 -33.61 5.69 -8.77
C LYS A 123 -32.72 6.31 -9.85
N SER A 124 -31.67 7.05 -9.48
CA SER A 124 -30.78 7.72 -10.44
C SER A 124 -29.88 6.70 -11.16
N PRO A 125 -29.92 6.61 -12.51
CA PRO A 125 -29.09 5.66 -13.26
C PRO A 125 -27.59 5.86 -13.05
N LYS A 126 -27.14 7.11 -12.97
CA LYS A 126 -25.73 7.47 -12.76
C LYS A 126 -25.24 7.04 -11.37
N LEU A 127 -26.01 7.34 -10.33
CA LEU A 127 -25.69 6.94 -8.96
C LEU A 127 -25.81 5.42 -8.78
N LYS A 128 -26.81 4.80 -9.41
CA LYS A 128 -26.98 3.34 -9.40
C LYS A 128 -25.78 2.62 -10.00
N LYS A 129 -25.22 3.14 -11.12
CA LYS A 129 -24.00 2.60 -11.72
C LYS A 129 -22.79 2.78 -10.78
N LEU A 130 -22.62 3.96 -10.19
CA LEU A 130 -21.53 4.20 -9.24
C LEU A 130 -21.62 3.28 -8.02
N VAL A 131 -22.79 3.19 -7.38
CA VAL A 131 -23.01 2.33 -6.20
C VAL A 131 -22.77 0.87 -6.53
N LYS A 132 -23.27 0.39 -7.67
CA LYS A 132 -23.00 -0.98 -8.15
C LYS A 132 -21.49 -1.25 -8.29
N ASN A 133 -20.72 -0.28 -8.79
CA ASN A 133 -19.27 -0.46 -8.97
C ASN A 133 -18.55 -0.49 -7.60
N ILE A 134 -18.94 0.38 -6.66
CA ILE A 134 -18.28 0.46 -5.34
C ILE A 134 -18.75 -0.60 -4.34
N GLU A 135 -19.87 -1.31 -4.56
CA GLU A 135 -20.36 -2.40 -3.69
C GLU A 135 -19.27 -3.45 -3.37
N CYS A 136 -18.31 -3.67 -4.28
CA CYS A 136 -17.20 -4.59 -4.03
C CYS A 136 -16.25 -4.14 -2.91
N LEU A 137 -16.27 -2.85 -2.53
CA LEU A 137 -15.49 -2.30 -1.42
C LEU A 137 -16.03 -2.73 -0.05
N GLU A 138 -17.26 -3.27 0.04
CA GLU A 138 -17.77 -3.85 1.29
C GLU A 138 -16.88 -4.97 1.86
N ALA A 139 -16.07 -5.61 1.00
CA ALA A 139 -15.10 -6.62 1.38
C ALA A 139 -14.06 -6.14 2.41
N VAL A 140 -13.89 -4.82 2.61
CA VAL A 140 -12.94 -4.27 3.59
C VAL A 140 -13.60 -3.59 4.79
N CYS A 141 -14.93 -3.62 4.89
CA CYS A 141 -15.69 -2.92 5.93
C CYS A 141 -15.84 -3.74 7.22
N TRP A 142 -15.72 -5.07 7.19
CA TRP A 142 -16.08 -5.98 8.30
C TRP A 142 -15.42 -5.71 9.66
N ASP A 143 -14.26 -5.06 9.68
CA ASP A 143 -13.53 -4.71 10.92
C ASP A 143 -13.94 -3.37 11.53
N TYR A 144 -14.72 -2.54 10.82
CA TYR A 144 -14.90 -1.13 11.13
C TYR A 144 -16.34 -0.68 10.85
N ILE A 145 -16.82 0.34 11.55
CA ILE A 145 -18.13 0.94 11.25
C ILE A 145 -17.97 1.92 10.07
N ILE A 146 -17.75 1.36 8.89
CA ILE A 146 -17.65 2.05 7.60
C ILE A 146 -18.41 1.24 6.53
N ASN A 147 -18.72 1.87 5.40
CA ASN A 147 -19.33 1.22 4.25
C ASN A 147 -18.57 1.47 2.94
N ALA A 148 -19.00 0.87 1.85
CA ALA A 148 -18.38 1.05 0.54
C ALA A 148 -18.25 2.52 0.09
N SER A 149 -19.22 3.37 0.41
CA SER A 149 -19.17 4.81 0.09
C SER A 149 -18.12 5.54 0.94
N ASP A 150 -18.00 5.18 2.21
CA ASP A 150 -16.95 5.71 3.09
C ASP A 150 -15.57 5.28 2.57
N VAL A 151 -15.41 4.00 2.23
CA VAL A 151 -14.17 3.48 1.64
C VAL A 151 -13.81 4.23 0.37
N TYR A 152 -14.77 4.41 -0.55
CA TYR A 152 -14.57 5.21 -1.76
C TYR A 152 -14.13 6.64 -1.46
N THR A 153 -14.78 7.28 -0.49
CA THR A 153 -14.51 8.67 -0.08
C THR A 153 -13.12 8.82 0.52
N ILE A 154 -12.72 7.92 1.42
CA ILE A 154 -11.38 7.92 2.04
C ILE A 154 -10.32 7.70 0.96
N LEU A 155 -10.53 6.74 0.05
CA LEU A 155 -9.58 6.47 -1.04
C LEU A 155 -9.41 7.70 -1.95
N LYS A 156 -10.51 8.38 -2.29
CA LYS A 156 -10.49 9.50 -3.23
C LYS A 156 -9.98 10.80 -2.63
N THR A 157 -10.26 11.05 -1.35
CA THR A 157 -9.93 12.32 -0.69
C THR A 157 -8.68 12.23 0.18
N LYS A 158 -8.25 11.03 0.54
CA LYS A 158 -7.18 10.73 1.51
C LYS A 158 -7.43 11.27 2.92
N LYS A 159 -8.65 11.75 3.21
CA LYS A 159 -9.06 12.21 4.54
C LYS A 159 -9.64 11.04 5.31
N ASP A 160 -9.07 10.78 6.48
CA ASP A 160 -9.44 9.67 7.36
C ASP A 160 -9.73 10.11 8.80
N ASP A 161 -9.77 11.43 9.06
CA ASP A 161 -9.88 12.01 10.41
C ASP A 161 -11.12 11.54 11.16
N ASP A 162 -12.24 11.43 10.43
CA ASP A 162 -13.54 11.07 10.99
C ASP A 162 -13.84 9.56 10.84
N PHE A 163 -12.87 8.76 10.40
CA PHE A 163 -13.08 7.34 10.12
C PHE A 163 -12.25 6.43 11.02
N PRO A 164 -12.79 5.28 11.46
CA PRO A 164 -12.09 4.32 12.31
C PRO A 164 -11.07 3.48 11.52
N ILE A 165 -10.44 4.02 10.49
CA ILE A 165 -9.37 3.38 9.74
C ILE A 165 -8.55 4.45 9.03
N SER A 166 -7.23 4.43 9.20
CA SER A 166 -6.37 5.33 8.43
C SER A 166 -6.37 4.96 6.94
N PHE A 167 -6.22 5.94 6.06
CA PHE A 167 -6.07 5.80 4.61
C PHE A 167 -4.98 4.78 4.27
N ASP A 168 -3.85 4.84 4.96
CA ASP A 168 -2.71 3.95 4.75
C ASP A 168 -3.01 2.49 5.06
N VAL A 169 -3.81 2.22 6.09
CA VAL A 169 -4.27 0.88 6.43
C VAL A 169 -5.36 0.43 5.45
N LEU A 170 -6.29 1.32 5.12
CA LEU A 170 -7.42 1.05 4.23
C LEU A 170 -6.95 0.62 2.85
N ARG A 171 -6.08 1.40 2.19
CA ARG A 171 -5.59 1.10 0.83
C ARG A 171 -4.87 -0.25 0.75
N LYS A 172 -4.16 -0.66 1.80
CA LYS A 172 -3.53 -1.99 1.88
C LYS A 172 -4.55 -3.11 2.00
N LYS A 173 -5.61 -2.92 2.78
CA LYS A 173 -6.73 -3.87 2.84
C LYS A 173 -7.46 -3.97 1.50
N VAL A 174 -7.70 -2.84 0.84
CA VAL A 174 -8.36 -2.81 -0.48
C VAL A 174 -7.59 -3.64 -1.51
N LEU A 175 -6.26 -3.44 -1.65
CA LEU A 175 -5.44 -4.29 -2.54
C LEU A 175 -5.39 -5.76 -2.14
N LYS A 176 -5.68 -6.09 -0.89
CA LYS A 176 -5.68 -7.47 -0.39
C LYS A 176 -6.98 -8.20 -0.72
N TYR A 177 -8.12 -7.51 -0.66
CA TYR A 177 -9.45 -8.13 -0.72
C TYR A 177 -10.24 -7.81 -1.99
N VAL A 178 -9.88 -6.76 -2.72
CA VAL A 178 -10.57 -6.33 -3.94
C VAL A 178 -9.65 -6.55 -5.14
N SER A 179 -10.17 -7.21 -6.18
CA SER A 179 -9.39 -7.47 -7.40
C SER A 179 -9.13 -6.19 -8.17
N ILE A 180 -7.99 -6.14 -8.87
CA ILE A 180 -7.60 -4.96 -9.64
C ILE A 180 -8.60 -4.63 -10.75
N ALA A 181 -9.20 -5.64 -11.40
CA ALA A 181 -10.22 -5.45 -12.43
C ALA A 181 -11.42 -4.65 -11.89
N LYS A 182 -11.89 -4.96 -10.68
CA LYS A 182 -12.98 -4.21 -10.04
C LYS A 182 -12.56 -2.80 -9.64
N LEU A 183 -11.31 -2.61 -9.21
CA LEU A 183 -10.80 -1.27 -8.91
C LEU A 183 -10.72 -0.40 -10.18
N GLN A 184 -10.40 -0.98 -11.34
CA GLN A 184 -10.41 -0.28 -12.64
C GLN A 184 -11.82 0.09 -13.12
N GLU A 185 -12.88 -0.55 -12.60
CA GLU A 185 -14.27 -0.14 -12.85
C GLU A 185 -14.69 1.08 -12.01
N ILE A 186 -13.93 1.40 -10.96
CA ILE A 186 -14.24 2.48 -9.99
C ILE A 186 -13.32 3.69 -10.20
N PHE A 187 -12.03 3.45 -10.42
CA PHE A 187 -10.98 4.47 -10.47
C PHE A 187 -10.25 4.44 -11.81
N THR A 188 -9.85 5.63 -12.27
CA THR A 188 -8.94 5.79 -13.41
C THR A 188 -7.53 5.31 -13.04
N LEU A 189 -6.68 5.05 -14.04
CA LEU A 189 -5.29 4.62 -13.79
C LEU A 189 -4.49 5.66 -12.97
N GLU A 190 -4.69 6.95 -13.23
CA GLU A 190 -4.02 8.01 -12.46
C GLU A 190 -4.49 8.08 -11.01
N GLU A 191 -5.78 7.87 -10.75
CA GLU A 191 -6.30 7.72 -9.39
C GLU A 191 -5.71 6.47 -8.71
N LEU A 192 -5.62 5.33 -9.41
CA LEU A 192 -5.00 4.12 -8.85
C LEU A 192 -3.52 4.34 -8.50
N LYS A 193 -2.77 5.03 -9.36
CA LYS A 193 -1.38 5.43 -9.08
C LYS A 193 -1.33 6.28 -7.82
N ASP A 194 -2.14 7.33 -7.75
CA ASP A 194 -2.15 8.26 -6.62
C ASP A 194 -2.55 7.59 -5.29
N ILE A 195 -3.55 6.71 -5.31
CA ILE A 195 -4.05 5.98 -4.14
C ILE A 195 -3.01 4.98 -3.64
N PHE A 196 -2.49 4.14 -4.53
CA PHE A 196 -1.71 2.96 -4.15
C PHE A 196 -0.19 3.17 -4.21
N ASN A 197 0.28 4.32 -4.67
CA ASN A 197 1.72 4.61 -4.75
C ASN A 197 2.44 4.38 -3.40
N GLY A 198 3.61 3.74 -3.48
CA GLY A 198 4.47 3.46 -2.34
C GLY A 198 4.08 2.24 -1.51
N ILE A 199 3.08 1.45 -1.93
CA ILE A 199 2.80 0.15 -1.31
C ILE A 199 3.90 -0.86 -1.69
N ASN A 200 4.34 -1.64 -0.71
CA ASN A 200 5.28 -2.73 -0.92
C ASN A 200 4.60 -3.85 -1.75
N PRO A 201 5.06 -4.13 -2.99
CA PRO A 201 4.44 -5.13 -3.85
C PRO A 201 4.49 -6.55 -3.27
N ASN A 202 5.44 -6.85 -2.38
CA ASN A 202 5.52 -8.15 -1.70
C ASN A 202 4.38 -8.40 -0.71
N THR A 203 3.68 -7.35 -0.28
CA THR A 203 2.49 -7.48 0.58
C THR A 203 1.23 -7.81 -0.21
N ILE A 204 1.28 -7.68 -1.54
CA ILE A 204 0.18 -8.01 -2.45
C ILE A 204 0.22 -9.51 -2.75
N ARG A 205 -0.75 -10.25 -2.17
CA ARG A 205 -0.79 -11.71 -2.28
C ARG A 205 -1.32 -12.20 -3.63
N ASN A 206 -2.27 -11.48 -4.22
CA ASN A 206 -2.84 -11.84 -5.51
C ASN A 206 -1.82 -11.57 -6.63
N PRO A 207 -1.40 -12.59 -7.40
CA PRO A 207 -0.34 -12.44 -8.41
C PRO A 207 -0.67 -11.43 -9.52
N GLU A 208 -1.91 -11.41 -10.00
CA GLU A 208 -2.37 -10.52 -11.07
C GLU A 208 -2.37 -9.05 -10.60
N THR A 209 -2.87 -8.79 -9.39
CA THR A 209 -2.88 -7.46 -8.77
C THR A 209 -1.45 -6.98 -8.52
N ARG A 210 -0.56 -7.89 -8.08
CA ARG A 210 0.85 -7.57 -7.90
C ARG A 210 1.54 -7.24 -9.22
N ASP A 211 1.28 -8.02 -10.27
CA ASP A 211 1.85 -7.78 -11.59
C ASP A 211 1.38 -6.45 -12.18
N PHE A 212 0.08 -6.15 -12.10
CA PHE A 212 -0.47 -4.85 -12.49
C PHE A 212 0.17 -3.71 -11.70
N TYR A 213 0.26 -3.84 -10.37
CA TYR A 213 0.86 -2.82 -9.51
C TYR A 213 2.31 -2.53 -9.93
N LEU A 214 3.10 -3.57 -10.16
CA LEU A 214 4.50 -3.47 -10.57
C LEU A 214 4.69 -2.82 -11.94
N ARG A 215 3.73 -3.01 -12.85
CA ARG A 215 3.76 -2.46 -14.22
C ARG A 215 3.27 -1.01 -14.28
N GLU A 216 2.16 -0.74 -13.61
CA GLU A 216 1.36 0.47 -13.84
C GLU A 216 1.37 1.45 -12.66
N ILE A 217 1.64 0.98 -11.43
CA ILE A 217 1.53 1.79 -10.21
C ILE A 217 2.88 2.10 -9.56
N GLU A 218 3.83 1.16 -9.55
CA GLU A 218 5.11 1.34 -8.86
C GLU A 218 5.95 2.46 -9.50
N LEU A 219 5.95 3.64 -8.86
CA LEU A 219 6.71 4.80 -9.31
C LEU A 219 8.11 4.81 -8.68
N TYR A 220 9.10 5.13 -9.50
CA TYR A 220 10.47 5.39 -9.11
C TYR A 220 10.84 6.83 -9.50
N LEU A 221 11.63 7.50 -8.65
CA LEU A 221 12.22 8.78 -8.99
C LEU A 221 13.37 8.53 -9.97
N HIS A 222 13.06 8.59 -11.26
CA HIS A 222 14.05 8.49 -12.33
C HIS A 222 14.88 9.77 -12.37
N ASP A 223 16.20 9.65 -12.23
CA ASP A 223 17.14 10.73 -12.50
C ASP A 223 17.85 10.43 -13.84
N PRO A 224 17.69 11.28 -14.88
CA PRO A 224 18.40 11.12 -16.15
C PRO A 224 19.92 11.01 -16.00
N LYS A 225 20.51 11.60 -14.96
CA LYS A 225 21.96 11.59 -14.71
C LYS A 225 22.50 10.23 -14.28
N ASP A 226 21.63 9.31 -13.86
CA ASP A 226 22.03 7.94 -13.54
C ASP A 226 22.40 7.11 -14.78
N PHE A 227 22.06 7.61 -15.98
CA PHE A 227 22.16 6.87 -17.24
C PHE A 227 22.98 7.64 -18.28
N THR A 228 23.53 6.92 -19.25
CA THR A 228 24.37 7.49 -20.32
C THR A 228 23.55 8.27 -21.35
N PHE A 229 22.26 7.96 -21.49
CA PHE A 229 21.32 8.64 -22.38
C PHE A 229 19.96 8.85 -21.72
N ASN A 230 19.33 10.01 -21.88
CA ASN A 230 18.00 10.22 -21.33
C ASN A 230 16.90 9.65 -22.24
N CYS A 231 16.37 8.47 -21.91
CA CYS A 231 15.22 7.89 -22.63
C CYS A 231 13.92 8.69 -22.47
N PHE A 232 13.85 9.60 -21.48
CA PHE A 232 12.69 10.45 -21.20
C PHE A 232 13.04 11.91 -21.52
N TRP A 233 13.29 12.19 -22.80
CA TRP A 233 13.84 13.47 -23.26
C TRP A 233 13.03 14.71 -22.85
N GLN A 234 11.71 14.58 -22.62
CA GLN A 234 10.84 15.66 -22.14
C GLN A 234 11.07 16.01 -20.66
N THR A 235 11.72 15.13 -19.90
CA THR A 235 12.04 15.32 -18.49
C THR A 235 13.55 15.28 -18.30
N PRO A 236 14.27 16.41 -18.50
CA PRO A 236 15.72 16.50 -18.28
C PRO A 236 16.11 16.59 -16.78
N PHE A 237 15.12 16.60 -15.89
CA PHE A 237 15.25 16.67 -14.44
C PHE A 237 14.64 15.42 -13.77
N PRO A 238 14.96 15.13 -12.50
CA PRO A 238 14.39 13.99 -11.78
C PRO A 238 12.86 13.99 -11.79
N ALA A 239 12.26 12.89 -12.24
CA ALA A 239 10.81 12.77 -12.42
C ALA A 239 10.31 11.37 -12.02
N LYS A 240 9.05 11.29 -11.57
CA LYS A 240 8.43 10.00 -11.27
C LYS A 240 8.06 9.27 -12.56
N GLN A 241 8.55 8.06 -12.72
CA GLN A 241 8.24 7.17 -13.84
C GLN A 241 7.92 5.77 -13.30
N THR A 242 7.12 4.97 -14.01
CA THR A 242 6.93 3.57 -13.58
C THR A 242 8.22 2.79 -13.76
N VAL A 243 8.50 1.87 -12.82
CA VAL A 243 9.70 1.02 -12.89
C VAL A 243 9.74 0.24 -14.21
N THR A 244 8.60 -0.30 -14.65
CA THR A 244 8.46 -0.99 -15.93
C THR A 244 8.78 -0.08 -17.12
N SER A 245 8.30 1.17 -17.13
CA SER A 245 8.62 2.12 -18.20
C SER A 245 10.12 2.41 -18.27
N ILE A 246 10.75 2.68 -17.12
CA ILE A 246 12.20 2.90 -17.05
C ILE A 246 12.93 1.68 -17.63
N ILE A 247 12.66 0.48 -17.11
CA ILE A 247 13.35 -0.74 -17.54
C ILE A 247 13.15 -0.97 -19.05
N ARG A 248 11.91 -0.93 -19.55
CA ARG A 248 11.62 -1.26 -20.96
C ARG A 248 12.21 -0.27 -21.96
N ASN A 249 12.27 1.03 -21.61
CA ASN A 249 12.88 2.05 -22.46
C ASN A 249 14.40 1.89 -22.51
N TYR A 250 15.06 1.74 -21.36
CA TYR A 250 16.52 1.56 -21.33
C TYR A 250 16.97 0.22 -21.92
N LEU A 251 16.19 -0.87 -21.78
CA LEU A 251 16.47 -2.12 -22.50
C LEU A 251 16.45 -1.93 -24.03
N ALA A 252 15.61 -1.03 -24.55
CA ALA A 252 15.53 -0.76 -26.00
C ALA A 252 16.79 -0.09 -26.55
N THR A 253 17.57 0.59 -25.71
CA THR A 253 18.84 1.23 -26.11
C THR A 253 19.95 0.22 -26.38
N MET A 254 19.82 -1.00 -25.83
CA MET A 254 20.88 -2.02 -25.82
C MET A 254 22.21 -1.56 -25.22
N ASN A 255 22.24 -0.43 -24.51
CA ASN A 255 23.44 0.11 -23.90
C ASN A 255 23.83 -0.73 -22.67
N LYS A 256 25.03 -1.32 -22.70
CA LYS A 256 25.53 -2.21 -21.64
C LYS A 256 25.57 -1.53 -20.26
N GLN A 257 26.07 -0.29 -20.19
CA GLN A 257 26.20 0.44 -18.94
C GLN A 257 24.84 0.75 -18.33
N ASP A 258 23.89 1.21 -19.14
CA ASP A 258 22.54 1.53 -18.68
C ASP A 258 21.76 0.29 -18.24
N ILE A 259 21.88 -0.82 -18.98
CA ILE A 259 21.27 -2.10 -18.58
C ILE A 259 21.86 -2.60 -17.25
N HIS A 260 23.17 -2.46 -17.04
CA HIS A 260 23.80 -2.80 -15.76
C HIS A 260 23.35 -1.87 -14.64
N THR A 261 23.10 -0.58 -14.92
CA THR A 261 22.48 0.36 -13.99
C THR A 261 21.05 -0.08 -13.62
N LEU A 262 20.24 -0.55 -14.58
CA LEU A 262 18.92 -1.14 -14.28
C LEU A 262 19.04 -2.33 -13.33
N CYS A 263 19.94 -3.28 -13.62
CA CYS A 263 20.16 -4.46 -12.79
C CYS A 263 20.58 -4.08 -11.36
N ARG A 264 21.40 -3.04 -11.20
CA ARG A 264 21.83 -2.52 -9.90
C ARG A 264 20.68 -1.88 -9.11
N LYS A 265 19.85 -1.07 -9.77
CA LYS A 265 18.77 -0.32 -9.11
C LYS A 265 17.54 -1.19 -8.80
N PHE A 266 17.16 -2.08 -9.70
CA PHE A 266 15.89 -2.82 -9.65
C PHE A 266 16.04 -4.33 -9.45
N GLY A 267 17.27 -4.85 -9.51
CA GLY A 267 17.57 -6.27 -9.39
C GLY A 267 17.55 -6.99 -10.76
N LYS A 268 18.52 -7.90 -10.94
CA LYS A 268 18.70 -8.67 -12.18
C LYS A 268 17.45 -9.45 -12.59
N ASP A 269 16.81 -10.12 -11.65
CA ASP A 269 15.62 -10.95 -11.92
C ASP A 269 14.42 -10.12 -12.39
N ARG A 270 14.25 -8.91 -11.83
CA ARG A 270 13.19 -7.99 -12.25
C ARG A 270 13.42 -7.52 -13.68
N VAL A 271 14.64 -7.11 -14.01
CA VAL A 271 15.01 -6.69 -15.37
C VAL A 271 14.85 -7.83 -16.37
N LEU A 272 15.23 -9.06 -15.99
CA LEU A 272 15.04 -10.25 -16.81
C LEU A 272 13.56 -10.56 -17.05
N LYS A 273 12.70 -10.44 -16.02
CA LYS A 273 11.26 -10.61 -16.15
C LYS A 273 10.68 -9.60 -17.15
N GLU A 274 11.02 -8.32 -17.02
CA GLU A 274 10.54 -7.27 -17.93
C GLU A 274 11.01 -7.45 -19.37
N LEU A 275 12.25 -7.94 -19.58
CA LEU A 275 12.72 -8.31 -20.92
C LEU A 275 11.83 -9.41 -21.53
N ASN A 276 11.58 -10.49 -20.79
CA ASN A 276 10.74 -11.59 -21.27
C ASN A 276 9.31 -11.12 -21.53
N ASP A 277 8.71 -10.38 -20.60
CA ASP A 277 7.34 -9.89 -20.71
C ASP A 277 7.18 -8.98 -21.94
N LYS A 278 8.11 -8.04 -22.16
CA LYS A 278 8.11 -7.15 -23.33
C LYS A 278 8.15 -7.92 -24.66
N TYR A 279 9.01 -8.94 -24.76
CA TYR A 279 9.15 -9.70 -26.01
C TYR A 279 8.03 -10.70 -26.24
N LYS A 280 7.45 -11.26 -25.18
CA LYS A 280 6.20 -12.06 -25.30
C LYS A 280 5.07 -11.21 -25.86
N GLU A 281 4.81 -10.05 -25.24
CA GLU A 281 3.78 -9.11 -25.68
C GLU A 281 4.00 -8.69 -27.15
N LEU A 282 5.25 -8.38 -27.52
CA LEU A 282 5.60 -7.99 -28.88
C LEU A 282 5.34 -9.12 -29.91
N PHE A 283 5.66 -10.36 -29.57
CA PHE A 283 5.42 -11.52 -30.44
C PHE A 283 3.95 -11.95 -30.47
N GLU A 284 3.19 -11.72 -29.40
CA GLU A 284 1.73 -11.90 -29.38
C GLU A 284 1.02 -10.91 -30.30
N ILE A 285 1.50 -9.66 -30.38
CA ILE A 285 1.04 -8.67 -31.37
C ILE A 285 1.38 -9.12 -32.80
N GLY A 286 2.46 -9.89 -32.98
CA GLY A 286 2.87 -10.50 -34.25
C GLY A 286 3.57 -9.56 -35.22
N PHE A 287 3.83 -8.31 -34.83
CA PHE A 287 4.61 -7.36 -35.63
C PHE A 287 5.31 -6.31 -34.77
N PHE A 288 6.41 -5.78 -35.28
CA PHE A 288 7.09 -4.60 -34.77
C PHE A 288 6.81 -3.42 -35.71
N ASP A 289 6.29 -2.32 -35.18
CA ASP A 289 6.08 -1.10 -35.96
C ASP A 289 7.35 -0.23 -35.92
N PHE A 290 7.93 -0.01 -37.09
CA PHE A 290 9.02 0.93 -37.27
C PHE A 290 8.59 2.04 -38.23
N LYS A 291 8.28 3.23 -37.68
CA LYS A 291 7.87 4.42 -38.43
C LYS A 291 6.68 4.16 -39.39
N GLY A 292 5.70 3.38 -38.93
CA GLY A 292 4.50 3.01 -39.69
C GLY A 292 4.68 1.77 -40.57
N MET A 293 5.90 1.19 -40.63
CA MET A 293 6.15 -0.07 -41.31
C MET A 293 6.02 -1.23 -40.31
N LYS A 294 5.05 -2.11 -40.54
CA LYS A 294 4.85 -3.31 -39.73
C LYS A 294 5.77 -4.44 -40.21
N ILE A 295 6.80 -4.72 -39.44
CA ILE A 295 7.72 -5.84 -39.66
C ILE A 295 7.14 -7.06 -38.94
N PRO A 296 6.76 -8.13 -39.64
CA PRO A 296 6.16 -9.31 -39.00
C PRO A 296 7.17 -9.99 -38.07
N LEU A 297 6.67 -10.47 -36.93
CA LEU A 297 7.41 -11.26 -35.97
C LEU A 297 6.83 -12.67 -35.94
N THR A 298 7.67 -13.66 -36.20
CA THR A 298 7.27 -15.06 -36.25
C THR A 298 8.23 -15.93 -35.45
N GLY A 299 7.75 -17.11 -35.03
CA GLY A 299 8.54 -18.06 -34.28
C GLY A 299 8.69 -17.72 -32.79
N ASN A 300 9.78 -18.18 -32.18
CA ASN A 300 10.01 -18.06 -30.75
C ASN A 300 10.79 -16.78 -30.42
N TYR A 301 10.21 -15.90 -29.60
CA TYR A 301 10.86 -14.65 -29.18
C TYR A 301 12.23 -14.85 -28.52
N LYS A 302 12.47 -16.01 -27.88
CA LYS A 302 13.76 -16.33 -27.26
C LYS A 302 14.89 -16.48 -28.29
N GLU A 303 14.55 -16.76 -29.54
CA GLU A 303 15.51 -16.91 -30.62
C GLU A 303 15.86 -15.58 -31.30
N HIS A 304 15.08 -14.53 -31.04
CA HIS A 304 15.25 -13.22 -31.66
C HIS A 304 16.60 -12.58 -31.29
N GLY A 305 17.34 -12.09 -32.30
CA GLY A 305 18.72 -11.59 -32.13
C GLY A 305 18.84 -10.50 -31.06
N THR A 306 17.95 -9.50 -31.09
CA THR A 306 17.94 -8.43 -30.10
C THR A 306 17.66 -8.94 -28.68
N PHE A 307 16.77 -9.92 -28.53
CA PHE A 307 16.48 -10.52 -27.23
C PHE A 307 17.71 -11.23 -26.66
N LYS A 308 18.40 -12.02 -27.50
CA LYS A 308 19.63 -12.73 -27.15
C LYS A 308 20.74 -11.79 -26.72
N GLU A 309 20.95 -10.69 -27.43
CA GLU A 309 21.99 -9.71 -27.08
C GLU A 309 21.70 -9.02 -25.75
N ILE A 310 20.47 -8.55 -25.53
CA ILE A 310 20.10 -7.94 -24.25
C ILE A 310 20.21 -8.96 -23.12
N LEU A 311 19.79 -10.20 -23.34
CA LEU A 311 19.91 -11.28 -22.37
C LEU A 311 21.38 -11.56 -22.00
N LYS A 312 22.30 -11.52 -22.98
CA LYS A 312 23.73 -11.67 -22.75
C LYS A 312 24.27 -10.54 -21.86
N ILE A 313 23.92 -9.29 -22.17
CA ILE A 313 24.30 -8.12 -21.36
C ILE A 313 23.81 -8.26 -19.90
N ILE A 314 22.56 -8.66 -19.70
CA ILE A 314 22.00 -8.90 -18.36
C ILE A 314 22.74 -10.04 -17.65
N LYS A 315 23.04 -11.14 -18.34
CA LYS A 315 23.75 -12.29 -17.77
C LYS A 315 25.16 -11.91 -17.30
N GLU A 316 25.86 -11.06 -18.04
CA GLU A 316 27.19 -10.54 -17.70
C GLU A 316 27.20 -9.66 -16.44
N TYR A 317 26.05 -9.12 -16.01
CA TYR A 317 25.97 -8.37 -14.76
C TYR A 317 26.27 -9.28 -13.56
N LYS A 318 27.33 -8.94 -12.83
CA LYS A 318 27.73 -9.54 -11.55
C LYS A 318 27.33 -8.58 -10.43
N CYS A 319 26.58 -9.05 -9.44
CA CYS A 319 26.36 -8.28 -8.21
C CYS A 319 27.73 -8.00 -7.58
N LYS A 320 28.04 -6.73 -7.38
CA LYS A 320 29.14 -6.29 -6.52
C LYS A 320 28.60 -6.02 -5.13
#